data_AF-B7QMG6-F1
#
_entry.id   AF-B7QMG6-F1
#
_cell.length_a   1.000
_cell.length_b   1.000
_cell.length_c   1.000
_cell.angle_alpha   90.00
_cell.angle_beta   90.00
_cell.angle_gamma   90.00
#
_symmetry.space_group_name_H-M   'P 1'
#
loop_
_entity.id
_entity.type
_entity.pdbx_description
1 polymer ?
#
loop_
_entity_poly.entity_id
_entity_poly.type
_entity_poly.pdbx_seq_one_letter_code
_entity_poly.pdbx_strand_id
1 'polypeptide(L)' 'GGEKVSQAVILYSNFDSCTIFFNIEQQECQLWAYENPTNDVIQECLETYKTLCEGEIYEVYNATCLT' A
#
# COMPACT_ATOMS: atom_id res chain seq x y z
N GLY A 1 1.02 -12.72 -25.69
CA GLY A 1 0.65 -11.91 -24.52
C GLY A 1 1.55 -12.34 -23.40
N GLY A 2 2.39 -11.45 -22.88
CA GLY A 2 3.17 -11.71 -21.67
C GLY A 2 2.52 -10.88 -20.57
N GLU A 3 1.98 -11.55 -19.55
CA GLU A 3 1.59 -10.88 -18.31
C GLU A 3 2.86 -10.30 -17.70
N LYS A 4 2.94 -8.97 -17.61
CA LYS A 4 4.01 -8.31 -16.86
C LYS A 4 3.73 -8.59 -15.38
N VAL A 5 4.46 -9.55 -14.82
CA VAL A 5 4.43 -9.80 -13.38
C VAL A 5 5.19 -8.65 -12.74
N SER A 6 4.47 -7.66 -12.20
CA SER A 6 5.11 -6.60 -11.44
C SER A 6 5.72 -7.19 -10.18
N GLN A 7 7.04 -7.05 -10.07
CA GLN A 7 7.79 -7.60 -8.95
C GLN A 7 7.72 -6.58 -7.79
N ALA A 8 7.09 -6.98 -6.70
CA ALA A 8 6.99 -6.19 -5.48
C ALA A 8 7.56 -6.97 -4.29
N VAL A 9 8.17 -6.24 -3.36
CA VAL A 9 8.64 -6.79 -2.07
C VAL A 9 7.69 -6.32 -0.99
N ILE A 10 7.10 -7.25 -0.26
CA ILE A 10 6.29 -6.92 0.92
C ILE A 10 7.24 -6.42 2.01
N LEU A 11 7.05 -5.16 2.42
CA LEU A 11 7.80 -4.56 3.53
C LEU A 11 7.07 -4.78 4.86
N TYR A 12 5.74 -4.71 4.82
CA TYR A 12 4.87 -4.92 5.97
C TYR A 12 3.50 -5.44 5.53
N SER A 13 2.94 -6.35 6.30
CA SER A 13 1.52 -6.73 6.20
C SER A 13 1.07 -7.20 7.57
N ASN A 14 -0.08 -6.72 8.03
CA ASN A 14 -0.74 -7.27 9.21
C ASN A 14 -1.91 -8.18 8.86
N PHE A 15 -2.12 -8.49 7.58
CA PHE A 15 -3.19 -9.36 7.05
C PHE A 15 -4.62 -8.97 7.45
N ASP A 16 -4.80 -7.87 8.16
CA ASP A 16 -6.07 -7.43 8.74
C ASP A 16 -6.47 -6.04 8.22
N SER A 17 -5.52 -5.11 8.13
CA SER A 17 -5.84 -3.75 7.71
C SER A 17 -5.09 -3.22 6.49
N CYS A 18 -3.80 -3.51 6.34
CA CYS A 18 -3.03 -2.98 5.22
C CYS A 18 -1.78 -3.81 4.91
N THR A 19 -1.32 -3.64 3.67
CA THR A 19 -0.02 -4.13 3.21
C THR A 19 0.77 -2.97 2.61
N ILE A 20 2.04 -2.87 2.98
CA ILE A 20 3.00 -1.93 2.41
C ILE A 20 4.02 -2.74 1.62
N PHE A 21 4.27 -2.32 0.39
CA PHE A 21 5.22 -2.98 -0.49
C PHE A 21 6.04 -1.98 -1.28
N PHE A 22 7.26 -2.40 -1.63
CA PHE A 22 8.11 -1.69 -2.56
C PHE A 22 7.96 -2.28 -3.95
N ASN A 23 7.44 -1.49 -4.88
CA ASN A 23 7.34 -1.85 -6.28
C ASN A 23 8.71 -1.61 -6.95
N ILE A 24 9.37 -2.69 -7.38
CA ILE A 24 10.73 -2.61 -7.92
C ILE A 24 10.75 -1.89 -9.28
N GLU A 25 9.72 -2.07 -10.10
CA GLU A 25 9.67 -1.47 -11.44
C GLU A 25 9.51 0.05 -11.38
N GLN A 26 8.65 0.52 -10.48
CA GLN A 26 8.34 1.94 -10.30
C GLN A 26 9.29 2.62 -9.30
N GLN A 27 10.12 1.85 -8.57
CA GLN A 27 10.97 2.31 -7.47
C GLN A 27 10.20 3.14 -6.43
N GLU A 28 8.99 2.69 -6.10
CA GLU A 28 8.10 3.41 -5.19
C GLU A 28 7.57 2.48 -4.11
N CYS A 29 7.31 3.05 -2.93
CA CYS A 29 6.51 2.38 -1.93
C CYS A 29 5.02 2.59 -2.22
N GLN A 30 4.24 1.55 -1.99
CA GLN A 30 2.78 1.58 -2.13
C GLN A 30 2.17 1.00 -0.86
N LEU A 31 1.11 1.64 -0.36
CA LEU A 31 0.30 1.17 0.75
C LEU A 31 -1.09 0.82 0.23
N TRP A 32 -1.52 -0.39 0.53
CA TRP A 32 -2.84 -0.90 0.17
C TRP A 32 -3.59 -1.21 1.45
N ALA A 33 -4.63 -0.43 1.74
CA ALA A 33 -5.54 -0.74 2.83
C ALA A 33 -6.61 -1.72 2.34
N TYR A 34 -7.00 -2.67 3.19
CA TYR A 34 -8.08 -3.61 2.89
C TYR A 34 -9.45 -2.93 2.99
N GLU A 35 -10.51 -3.63 2.59
CA GLU A 35 -11.85 -3.06 2.46
C GLU A 35 -12.38 -2.50 3.80
N ASN A 36 -12.98 -1.30 3.74
CA ASN A 36 -13.63 -0.61 4.86
C ASN A 36 -12.76 -0.43 6.13
N PRO A 37 -11.52 0.08 6.03
CA PRO A 37 -10.72 0.34 7.21
C PRO A 37 -11.27 1.55 7.97
N THR A 38 -11.19 1.54 9.30
CA THR A 38 -11.52 2.72 10.10
C THR A 38 -10.45 3.80 9.90
N ASN A 39 -10.79 5.07 10.16
CA ASN A 39 -9.82 6.17 10.05
C ASN A 39 -8.60 5.96 10.95
N ASP A 40 -8.78 5.44 12.17
CA ASP A 40 -7.67 5.16 13.09
C ASP A 40 -6.70 4.13 12.49
N VAL A 41 -7.25 3.07 11.89
CA VAL A 41 -6.47 2.03 11.21
C VAL A 41 -5.72 2.57 10.00
N ILE A 42 -6.35 3.47 9.22
CA ILE A 42 -5.67 4.13 8.10
C ILE A 42 -4.48 4.95 8.62
N GLN A 43 -4.65 5.72 9.71
CA GLN A 43 -3.56 6.53 10.25
C GLN A 43 -2.38 5.67 10.72
N GLU A 44 -2.62 4.57 11.43
CA GLU A 44 -1.57 3.65 11.88
C GLU A 44 -0.77 3.07 10.70
N CYS A 45 -1.48 2.67 9.64
CA CYS A 45 -0.85 2.18 8.41
C CYS A 45 0.01 3.27 7.74
N LEU A 46 -0.45 4.53 7.71
CA LEU A 46 0.31 5.65 7.14
C LEU A 46 1.55 6.02 7.98
N GLU A 47 1.49 5.91 9.30
CA GLU A 47 2.66 6.11 10.18
C GLU A 47 3.72 5.03 9.94
N THR A 48 3.27 3.78 9.81
CA THR A 48 4.15 2.65 9.45
C THR A 48 4.77 2.86 8.07
N TYR A 49 3.99 3.30 7.09
CA TYR A 49 4.48 3.63 5.75
C TYR A 49 5.57 4.71 5.78
N LYS A 50 5.34 5.83 6.47
CA LYS A 50 6.32 6.92 6.57
C LYS A 50 7.63 6.46 7.20
N THR A 51 7.55 5.55 8.17
CA THR A 51 8.72 4.98 8.84
C THR A 51 9.53 4.05 7.91
N LEU A 52 8.85 3.23 7.11
CA LEU A 52 9.50 2.24 6.24
C LEU A 52 10.02 2.82 4.93
N CYS A 53 9.34 3.83 4.40
CA CYS A 53 9.55 4.30 3.04
C CYS A 53 10.20 5.68 2.95
N GLU A 54 10.48 6.32 4.10
CA GLU A 54 11.15 7.63 4.21
C GLU A 54 10.60 8.71 3.25
N GLY A 55 9.34 8.58 2.84
CA GLY A 55 8.80 9.24 1.65
C GLY A 55 7.51 10.01 1.90
N GLU A 56 7.26 10.99 1.04
CA GLU A 56 5.99 11.71 0.98
C GLU A 56 4.91 10.85 0.31
N ILE A 57 3.65 11.11 0.63
CA ILE A 57 2.51 10.45 -0.02
C ILE A 57 2.15 11.31 -1.24
N TYR A 58 2.44 10.80 -2.43
CA TYR A 58 2.23 11.55 -3.67
C TYR A 58 0.81 11.43 -4.21
N GLU A 59 0.19 10.26 -4.08
CA GLU A 59 -1.15 9.99 -4.60
C GLU A 59 -1.94 9.05 -3.68
N VAL A 60 -3.25 9.28 -3.58
CA VAL A 60 -4.17 8.44 -2.80
C VAL A 60 -5.33 8.03 -3.71
N TYR A 61 -5.47 6.74 -3.95
CA TYR A 61 -6.54 6.18 -4.76
C TYR A 61 -7.57 5.50 -3.84
N ASN A 62 -8.82 5.97 -3.88
CA ASN A 62 -9.91 5.32 -3.17
C ASN A 62 -10.70 4.46 -4.15
N ALA A 63 -10.31 3.18 -4.28
CA ALA A 63 -11.01 2.24 -5.13
C ALA A 63 -12.23 1.68 -4.39
N THR A 64 -13.40 2.28 -4.59
CA THR A 64 -14.66 1.59 -4.31
C THR A 64 -14.94 0.61 -5.44
N CYS A 65 -14.85 -0.69 -5.17
CA CYS A 65 -15.28 -1.69 -6.13
C CYS A 65 -16.80 -1.56 -6.29
N LEU A 66 -17.26 -1.00 -7.42
CA LEU A 66 -18.67 -1.01 -7.78
C LEU A 66 -19.00 -2.43 -8.25
N THR A 67 -19.72 -3.19 -7.43
CA THR A 67 -20.24 -4.53 -7.72
C THR A 67 -21.16 -4.55 -8.94
#